data_AF-A0A662I2L5-F1
#
_entry.id   AF-A0A662I2L5-F1
#
_cell.length_a   1.000
_cell.length_b   1.000
_cell.length_c   1.000
_cell.angle_alpha   90.00
_cell.angle_beta   90.00
_cell.angle_gamma   90.00
#
_symmetry.space_group_name_H-M   'P 1'
#
loop_
_entity.id
_entity.type
_entity.pdbx_description
1 polymer ?
#
loop_
_entity_poly.entity_id
_entity_poly.type
_entity_poly.pdbx_seq_one_letter_code
_entity_poly.pdbx_strand_id
1 'polypeptide(L)' 'KFKKAVESKLIEFVCSGYTQPDSNIPSGEFLARNIVIFQKYIQENFSTKAKCGWFIDVYGQSAQRPQIFRKAGVKYFVF' A
#
# COMPACT_ATOMS: atom_id res chain seq x y z
N LYS A 1 -10.52 -20.53 2.64
CA LYS A 1 -11.41 -19.88 1.64
C LYS A 1 -10.80 -18.58 1.13
N PHE A 2 -10.41 -17.63 1.99
CA PHE A 2 -9.82 -16.36 1.58
C PHE A 2 -8.48 -16.47 0.82
N LYS A 3 -7.49 -17.22 1.33
CA LYS A 3 -6.21 -17.44 0.62
C LYS A 3 -6.39 -17.96 -0.82
N LYS A 4 -7.29 -18.93 -1.02
CA LYS A 4 -7.63 -19.44 -2.37
C LYS A 4 -8.22 -18.35 -3.28
N ALA A 5 -9.06 -17.46 -2.76
CA ALA A 5 -9.62 -16.36 -3.54
C ALA A 5 -8.55 -15.33 -3.95
N VAL A 6 -7.54 -15.11 -3.10
CA VAL A 6 -6.38 -14.29 -3.43
C VAL A 6 -5.51 -14.98 -4.49
N GLU A 7 -5.19 -16.26 -4.32
CA GLU A 7 -4.41 -17.07 -5.26
C GLU A 7 -5.08 -17.13 -6.65
N SER A 8 -6.41 -17.29 -6.68
CA SER A 8 -7.21 -17.29 -7.90
C SER A 8 -7.52 -15.90 -8.46
N LYS A 9 -6.96 -14.83 -7.86
CA LYS A 9 -7.13 -13.42 -8.25
C LYS A 9 -8.58 -12.91 -8.24
N LEU A 10 -9.45 -13.53 -7.45
CA LEU A 10 -10.79 -12.99 -7.19
C LEU A 10 -10.73 -11.82 -6.20
N ILE A 11 -9.71 -11.78 -5.34
CA ILE A 11 -9.46 -10.72 -4.38
C ILE A 11 -8.03 -10.24 -4.57
N GLU A 12 -7.83 -8.93 -4.73
CA GLU A 12 -6.52 -8.31 -4.82
C GLU A 12 -6.28 -7.35 -3.65
N PHE A 13 -5.07 -7.37 -3.10
CA PHE A 13 -4.67 -6.38 -2.10
C PHE A 13 -4.26 -5.07 -2.78
N VAL A 14 -4.98 -4.02 -2.43
CA VAL A 14 -4.65 -2.63 -2.81
C VAL A 14 -4.19 -1.85 -1.58
N CYS A 15 -4.26 -0.53 -1.57
CA CYS A 15 -3.76 0.36 -0.51
C CYS A 15 -2.22 0.46 -0.50
N SER A 16 -1.47 -0.63 -0.50
CA SER A 16 0.00 -0.56 -0.36
C SER A 16 0.47 0.15 0.94
N GLY A 17 -0.37 0.19 1.98
CA GLY A 17 -0.07 0.75 3.31
C GLY A 17 -0.83 -0.01 4.40
N TYR A 18 -0.23 -0.12 5.59
CA TYR A 18 -0.80 -0.90 6.70
C TYR A 18 -2.09 -0.26 7.22
N THR A 19 -2.12 1.07 7.23
CA THR A 19 -3.34 1.88 7.35
C THR A 19 -3.47 2.82 6.14
N GLN A 20 -4.58 3.54 6.06
CA GLN A 20 -4.78 4.71 5.19
C GLN A 20 -4.60 6.00 6.01
N PRO A 21 -3.37 6.35 6.43
CA PRO A 21 -3.14 7.53 7.26
C PRO A 21 -3.38 8.82 6.47
N ASP A 22 -3.62 9.91 7.22
CA ASP A 22 -3.35 11.24 6.72
C ASP A 22 -1.94 11.29 6.11
N SER A 23 -1.79 11.92 4.95
CA SER A 23 -0.52 11.91 4.25
C SER A 23 0.31 13.18 4.42
N ASN A 24 -0.28 14.23 5.00
CA ASN A 24 0.35 15.55 5.16
C ASN A 24 0.97 15.75 6.55
N ILE A 25 0.39 15.14 7.59
CA ILE A 25 0.83 15.28 8.98
C ILE A 25 2.03 14.36 9.31
N PRO A 26 2.04 13.06 8.91
CA PRO A 26 3.12 12.17 9.31
C PRO A 26 4.43 12.45 8.59
N SER A 27 5.54 12.04 9.22
CA SER A 27 6.87 12.14 8.61
C SER A 27 7.03 11.17 7.43
N GLY A 28 8.00 11.43 6.55
CA GLY A 28 8.32 10.53 5.44
C GLY A 28 8.72 9.12 5.89
N GLU A 29 9.36 8.97 7.06
CA GLU A 29 9.70 7.66 7.64
C GLU A 29 8.45 6.87 8.01
N PHE A 30 7.42 7.54 8.55
CA PHE A 30 6.14 6.89 8.80
C PHE A 30 5.50 6.38 7.51
N LEU A 31 5.48 7.20 6.45
CA LEU A 31 4.95 6.79 5.15
C LEU A 31 5.71 5.57 4.59
N ALA A 32 7.03 5.56 4.69
CA ALA A 32 7.86 4.43 4.26
C ALA A 32 7.58 3.16 5.08
N ARG A 33 7.56 3.26 6.42
CA ARG A 33 7.27 2.11 7.30
C ARG A 33 5.88 1.55 7.08
N ASN A 34 4.89 2.42 6.88
CA ASN A 34 3.51 2.00 6.62
C ASN A 34 3.43 1.08 5.39
N ILE A 35 4.20 1.35 4.33
CA ILE A 35 4.29 0.52 3.14
C ILE A 35 5.04 -0.79 3.42
N VAL A 36 6.21 -0.71 4.07
CA VAL A 36 7.05 -1.89 4.34
C VAL A 36 6.31 -2.93 5.18
N ILE A 37 5.62 -2.49 6.24
CA ILE A 37 4.84 -3.38 7.13
C ILE A 37 3.76 -4.10 6.33
N PHE A 38 3.02 -3.37 5.48
CA PHE A 38 1.97 -3.94 4.65
C PHE A 38 2.49 -4.96 3.63
N GLN A 39 3.54 -4.60 2.88
CA GLN A 39 4.11 -5.48 1.88
C GLN A 39 4.71 -6.74 2.51
N LYS A 40 5.36 -6.61 3.66
CA LYS A 40 5.90 -7.75 4.41
C LYS A 40 4.78 -8.69 4.85
N TYR A 41 3.71 -8.16 5.46
CA TYR A 41 2.57 -8.95 5.90
C TYR A 41 1.94 -9.75 4.74
N ILE A 42 1.67 -9.09 3.61
CA ILE A 42 1.04 -9.75 2.46
C ILE A 42 1.96 -10.80 1.84
N GLN A 43 3.25 -10.49 1.72
CA GLN A 43 4.22 -11.42 1.18
C GLN A 43 4.33 -12.70 2.04
N GLU A 44 4.37 -12.56 3.36
CA GLU A 44 4.49 -13.68 4.30
C GLU A 44 3.20 -14.52 4.37
N ASN A 45 2.03 -13.89 4.29
CA ASN A 45 0.75 -14.59 4.52
C ASN A 45 0.08 -15.09 3.23
N PHE A 46 0.34 -14.43 2.10
CA PHE A 46 -0.36 -14.64 0.83
C PHE A 46 0.57 -14.78 -0.38
N SER A 47 1.89 -14.73 -0.17
CA SER A 47 2.90 -14.90 -1.23
C SER A 47 2.72 -13.95 -2.42
N THR A 48 2.19 -12.75 -2.17
CA THR A 48 1.93 -11.72 -3.19
C THR A 48 2.39 -10.34 -2.70
N LYS A 49 2.31 -9.34 -3.57
CA LYS A 49 2.64 -7.94 -3.27
C LYS A 49 1.60 -7.01 -3.87
N ALA A 50 1.22 -5.98 -3.13
CA ALA A 50 0.32 -4.95 -3.65
C ALA A 50 1.07 -4.01 -4.59
N LYS A 51 0.46 -3.71 -5.74
CA LYS A 51 1.07 -2.85 -6.78
C LYS A 51 0.34 -1.52 -6.93
N CYS A 52 -0.82 -1.37 -6.29
CA CYS A 52 -1.64 -0.18 -6.33
C CYS A 52 -1.73 0.44 -4.94
N GLY A 53 -1.33 1.70 -4.84
CA GLY A 53 -1.66 2.55 -3.71
C GLY A 53 -3.11 3.01 -3.84
N TRP A 54 -3.95 2.73 -2.85
CA TRP A 54 -5.39 3.09 -2.86
C TRP A 54 -5.72 3.93 -1.62
N PHE A 55 -5.92 5.23 -1.80
CA PHE A 55 -6.05 6.20 -0.72
C PHE A 55 -7.11 7.26 -1.06
N ILE A 56 -8.34 6.79 -1.20
CA ILE A 56 -9.48 7.58 -1.65
C ILE A 56 -10.18 8.39 -0.54
N ASP A 57 -9.79 8.19 0.71
CA ASP A 57 -10.44 8.78 1.89
C ASP A 57 -9.44 9.60 2.74
N VAL A 58 -8.48 10.24 2.07
CA VAL A 58 -7.45 11.05 2.74
C VAL A 58 -7.60 12.50 2.35
N TYR A 59 -7.58 13.40 3.33
CA TYR A 59 -7.67 14.84 3.10
C TYR A 59 -6.35 15.41 2.61
N GLY A 60 -6.13 15.28 1.31
CA GLY A 60 -4.93 15.74 0.62
C GLY A 60 -3.83 14.68 0.54
N GLN A 61 -2.91 14.92 -0.40
CA GLN A 61 -1.85 13.97 -0.77
C GLN A 61 -0.48 14.63 -0.70
N SER A 62 0.42 14.07 0.12
CA SER A 62 1.81 14.54 0.15
C SER A 62 2.50 14.35 -1.21
N ALA A 63 3.16 15.41 -1.68
CA ALA A 63 3.87 15.43 -2.94
C ALA A 63 5.04 14.43 -3.01
N GLN A 64 5.52 13.92 -1.87
CA GLN A 64 6.57 12.89 -1.82
C GLN A 64 6.07 11.48 -2.13
N ARG A 65 4.76 11.23 -2.06
CA ARG A 65 4.17 9.90 -2.23
C ARG A 65 4.56 9.22 -3.53
N PRO A 66 4.53 9.87 -4.72
CA PRO A 66 4.94 9.22 -5.97
C PRO A 66 6.38 8.70 -5.93
N GLN A 67 7.30 9.46 -5.31
CA GLN A 67 8.70 9.03 -5.18
C GLN A 67 8.84 7.84 -4.23
N ILE A 68 8.21 7.92 -3.06
CA ILE A 68 8.25 6.86 -2.04
C ILE A 68 7.64 5.57 -2.61
N PHE A 69 6.48 5.65 -3.26
CA PHE A 69 5.78 4.51 -3.84
C PHE A 69 6.58 3.85 -4.94
N ARG A 70 7.17 4.64 -5.85
CA ARG A 70 8.06 4.12 -6.89
C ARG A 70 9.26 3.37 -6.30
N LYS A 71 9.91 3.94 -5.28
CA LYS A 71 11.04 3.28 -4.58
C LYS A 71 10.63 2.00 -3.85
N ALA A 72 9.38 1.93 -3.37
CA ALA A 72 8.81 0.74 -2.74
C ALA A 72 8.23 -0.29 -3.73
N GLY A 73 8.32 -0.05 -5.04
CA GLY A 73 7.78 -0.95 -6.08
C GLY A 73 6.26 -0.90 -6.27
N VAL A 74 5.58 0.10 -5.70
CA VAL A 74 4.16 0.38 -5.92
C VAL A 74 4.03 1.14 -7.24
N LYS A 75 3.38 0.52 -8.23
CA LYS A 75 3.37 0.99 -9.63
C LYS A 75 2.25 1.98 -9.91
N TYR A 76 1.11 1.81 -9.27
CA TYR A 76 -0.09 2.59 -9.50
C TYR A 76 -0.48 3.32 -8.22
N PHE A 77 -1.17 4.45 -8.38
CA PHE A 77 -1.67 5.21 -7.26
C PHE A 77 -3.04 5.80 -7.63
N VAL A 78 -4.03 5.58 -6.76
CA VAL A 78 -5.39 6.11 -6.83
C VAL A 78 -5.66 6.86 -5.53
N PHE A 79 -6.21 8.05 -5.66
CA PHE A 79 -6.56 8.97 -4.59
C PHE A 79 -7.91 9.63 -4.85
#